data_AF-A0A0D6XQ42-F1
#
_entry.id   AF-A0A0D6XQ42-F1
#
_cell.length_a   1.000
_cell.length_b   1.000
_cell.length_c   1.000
_cell.angle_alpha   90.00
_cell.angle_beta   90.00
_cell.angle_gamma   90.00
#
_symmetry.space_group_name_H-M   'P 1'
#
loop_
_entity.id
_entity.type
_entity.pdbx_description
1 polymer ?
#
loop_
_entity_poly.entity_id
_entity_poly.type
_entity_poly.pdbx_seq_one_letter_code
_entity_poly.pdbx_strand_id
1 'polypeptide(L)'
;MKRIIFLMVAFAIVLAACGNGSDSKDSSSKKDDKTIVVGTEGTYAPFTFHDKNDKLTGYDVEVTKAVAKEMGYDVEFKETQWDSMFAGLDAGRFDVVANQVGINDERKAKYKFSDPYTYSNGVLVVSEDNNEIKSFDDVKGKKLAQTLTSNYGKLAQSKGAVITKVDGFNQAMDLLQSNRVEGTFNDNISYLDYKKQKPNAKIKAIEGDAEQSQSAFAFSKKTDDKVVEDFNKGLKKLKDNGELEKISKKWFGENVSEPK
;
A
#
# COMPACT_ATOMS: atom_id res chain seq x y z
N MET A 1 -33.27 -5.16 -67.02
CA MET A 1 -33.25 -4.78 -68.45
C MET A 1 -33.97 -3.45 -68.62
N LYS A 2 -33.26 -2.47 -69.21
CA LYS A 2 -33.72 -1.31 -70.00
C LYS A 2 -34.85 -0.38 -69.46
N ARG A 3 -34.39 0.79 -68.98
CA ARG A 3 -34.59 2.17 -69.53
C ARG A 3 -35.94 2.88 -69.38
N ILE A 4 -35.81 4.19 -69.05
CA ILE A 4 -36.46 5.44 -69.55
C ILE A 4 -36.70 6.34 -68.33
N ILE A 5 -35.87 7.32 -67.95
CA ILE A 5 -35.44 8.62 -68.56
C ILE A 5 -36.59 9.61 -68.79
N PHE A 6 -36.37 10.84 -68.27
CA PHE A 6 -36.97 12.17 -68.53
C PHE A 6 -37.70 12.78 -67.31
N LEU A 7 -37.59 14.05 -66.92
CA LEU A 7 -37.11 15.33 -67.50
C LEU A 7 -36.98 16.27 -66.26
N MET A 8 -35.80 16.79 -65.86
CA MET A 8 -35.17 18.06 -66.27
C MET A 8 -35.69 19.35 -65.57
N VAL A 9 -34.72 20.21 -65.19
CA VAL A 9 -34.77 21.66 -64.87
C VAL A 9 -35.09 22.02 -63.40
N ALA A 10 -34.13 22.33 -62.50
CA ALA A 10 -33.13 23.42 -62.42
C ALA A 10 -33.69 24.82 -62.10
N PHE A 11 -33.50 25.32 -60.86
CA PHE A 11 -32.93 26.67 -60.65
C PHE A 11 -32.38 26.83 -59.23
N ALA A 12 -31.25 27.54 -59.16
CA ALA A 12 -30.39 27.75 -58.02
C ALA A 12 -30.66 29.12 -57.34
N ILE A 13 -30.10 29.31 -56.14
CA ILE A 13 -29.20 30.41 -55.72
C ILE A 13 -29.39 30.76 -54.22
N VAL A 14 -28.38 30.36 -53.44
CA VAL A 14 -27.56 31.12 -52.46
C VAL A 14 -28.23 32.21 -51.62
N LEU A 15 -28.04 32.10 -50.29
CA LEU A 15 -27.59 33.22 -49.45
C LEU A 15 -26.83 32.68 -48.23
N ALA A 16 -25.51 32.78 -48.32
CA ALA A 16 -24.63 32.78 -47.15
C ALA A 16 -24.75 34.15 -46.46
N ALA A 17 -24.93 34.16 -45.16
CA ALA A 17 -24.71 35.32 -44.31
C ALA A 17 -23.97 34.88 -43.03
N CYS A 18 -22.64 34.94 -43.10
CA CYS A 18 -21.79 35.05 -41.92
C CYS A 18 -21.98 36.44 -41.29
N GLY A 19 -22.00 36.55 -39.96
CA GLY A 19 -22.09 37.89 -39.35
C GLY A 19 -22.20 38.04 -37.83
N ASN A 20 -21.37 37.33 -37.06
CA ASN A 20 -20.68 37.82 -35.85
C ASN A 20 -21.46 38.26 -34.57
N GLY A 21 -21.17 37.61 -33.44
CA GLY A 21 -20.92 38.32 -32.18
C GLY A 21 -21.44 37.72 -30.86
N SER A 22 -20.50 37.16 -30.09
CA SER A 22 -20.39 37.14 -28.61
C SER A 22 -20.77 35.88 -27.81
N ASP A 23 -19.74 35.03 -27.65
CA ASP A 23 -19.28 34.40 -26.39
C ASP A 23 -20.31 33.81 -25.44
N SER A 24 -20.89 32.68 -25.83
CA SER A 24 -21.14 31.61 -24.86
C SER A 24 -19.80 30.94 -24.54
N LYS A 25 -19.16 31.38 -23.44
CA LYS A 25 -18.14 30.60 -22.73
C LYS A 25 -18.78 29.27 -22.34
N ASP A 26 -18.65 28.29 -23.23
CA ASP A 26 -18.82 26.89 -22.88
C ASP A 26 -17.63 26.53 -21.99
N SER A 27 -17.84 26.67 -20.68
CA SER A 27 -16.96 26.11 -19.67
C SER A 27 -17.13 24.59 -19.67
N SER A 28 -16.83 23.95 -20.78
CA SER A 28 -16.45 22.55 -20.78
C SER A 28 -15.03 22.51 -20.21
N SER A 29 -14.93 22.51 -18.88
CA SER A 29 -13.76 21.93 -18.23
C SER A 29 -13.66 20.49 -18.72
N LYS A 30 -12.90 20.26 -19.80
CA LYS A 30 -12.31 18.95 -20.05
C LYS A 30 -11.45 18.68 -18.83
N LYS A 31 -12.03 18.05 -17.81
CA LYS A 31 -11.25 17.10 -17.04
C LYS A 31 -10.80 16.10 -18.09
N ASP A 32 -9.53 16.18 -18.48
CA ASP A 32 -8.85 14.98 -18.89
C ASP A 32 -9.01 14.05 -17.69
N ASP A 33 -9.99 13.13 -17.74
CA ASP A 33 -10.21 12.14 -16.68
C ASP A 33 -9.01 11.20 -16.72
N LYS A 34 -7.93 11.62 -16.06
CA LYS A 34 -6.70 10.85 -15.97
C LYS A 34 -6.91 9.82 -14.87
N THR A 35 -7.06 8.56 -15.27
CA THR A 35 -7.09 7.42 -14.34
C THR A 35 -5.70 6.86 -14.18
N ILE A 36 -5.30 6.56 -12.94
CA ILE A 36 -4.13 5.73 -12.65
C ILE A 36 -4.57 4.31 -12.32
N VAL A 37 -3.95 3.33 -12.99
CA VAL A 37 -4.23 1.92 -12.77
C VAL A 37 -3.25 1.36 -11.75
N VAL A 38 -3.78 0.80 -10.66
CA VAL A 38 -3.00 0.40 -9.48
C VAL A 38 -3.12 -1.10 -9.24
N GLY A 39 -1.99 -1.81 -9.27
CA GLY A 39 -1.90 -3.20 -8.85
C GLY A 39 -1.94 -3.32 -7.32
N THR A 40 -2.83 -4.16 -6.80
CA THR A 40 -2.96 -4.47 -5.36
C THR A 40 -3.56 -5.88 -5.19
N GLU A 41 -3.48 -6.50 -4.02
CA GLU A 41 -3.96 -7.89 -3.83
C GLU A 41 -5.46 -7.99 -3.56
N GLY A 42 -6.04 -7.09 -2.75
CA GLY A 42 -7.43 -7.21 -2.30
C GLY A 42 -7.67 -8.28 -1.23
N THR A 43 -6.63 -8.98 -0.78
CA THR A 43 -6.71 -10.07 0.20
C THR A 43 -5.73 -9.95 1.38
N TYR A 44 -5.03 -8.83 1.51
CA TYR A 44 -4.00 -8.58 2.51
C TYR A 44 -4.44 -7.52 3.53
N ALA A 45 -5.27 -7.93 4.49
CA ALA A 45 -5.68 -7.06 5.60
C ALA A 45 -4.48 -6.76 6.53
N PRO A 46 -4.39 -5.53 7.09
CA PRO A 46 -5.30 -4.39 6.94
C PRO A 46 -4.91 -3.42 5.78
N PHE A 47 -4.02 -3.84 4.87
CA PHE A 47 -3.41 -2.97 3.86
C PHE A 47 -4.24 -2.83 2.59
N THR A 48 -4.75 -3.94 2.08
CA THR A 48 -5.57 -4.02 0.87
C THR A 48 -6.43 -5.26 0.94
N PHE A 49 -7.69 -5.09 1.30
CA PHE A 49 -8.62 -6.18 1.57
C PHE A 49 -10.06 -5.75 1.35
N HIS A 50 -10.97 -6.72 1.30
CA HIS A 50 -12.40 -6.44 1.20
C HIS A 50 -13.03 -6.38 2.58
N ASP A 51 -13.80 -5.32 2.84
CA ASP A 51 -14.58 -5.21 4.07
C ASP A 51 -15.78 -6.18 4.09
N LYS A 52 -16.56 -6.15 5.17
CA LYS A 52 -17.76 -6.99 5.32
C LYS A 52 -18.84 -6.79 4.24
N ASN A 53 -18.77 -5.72 3.47
CA ASN A 53 -19.68 -5.41 2.36
C ASN A 53 -19.02 -5.66 1.00
N ASP A 54 -17.90 -6.39 0.98
CA ASP A 54 -17.13 -6.72 -0.23
C ASP A 54 -16.55 -5.50 -0.96
N LYS A 55 -16.25 -4.42 -0.21
CA LYS A 55 -15.62 -3.23 -0.77
C LYS A 55 -14.11 -3.25 -0.54
N LEU A 56 -13.33 -3.07 -1.61
CA LEU A 56 -11.88 -2.88 -1.52
C LEU A 56 -11.52 -1.67 -0.66
N THR A 57 -10.80 -1.94 0.43
CA THR A 57 -10.38 -1.01 1.46
C THR A 57 -8.98 -1.40 1.98
N GLY A 58 -8.51 -0.70 3.01
CA GLY A 58 -7.22 -0.92 3.63
C GLY A 58 -6.33 0.32 3.55
N TYR A 59 -5.24 0.26 4.31
CA TYR A 59 -4.28 1.36 4.42
C TYR A 59 -3.74 1.79 3.06
N ASP A 60 -3.15 0.89 2.28
CA ASP A 60 -2.57 1.16 0.96
C ASP A 60 -3.62 1.70 -0.01
N VAL A 61 -4.84 1.15 0.02
CA VAL A 61 -5.96 1.59 -0.82
C VAL A 61 -6.34 3.05 -0.50
N GLU A 62 -6.38 3.42 0.78
CA GLU A 62 -6.72 4.77 1.22
C GLU A 62 -5.59 5.78 0.95
N VAL A 63 -4.34 5.40 1.21
CA VAL A 63 -3.16 6.23 0.87
C VAL A 63 -3.12 6.49 -0.64
N THR A 64 -3.32 5.45 -1.47
CA THR A 64 -3.34 5.57 -2.93
C THR A 64 -4.41 6.55 -3.39
N LYS A 65 -5.65 6.42 -2.89
CA LYS A 65 -6.75 7.32 -3.24
C LYS A 65 -6.46 8.76 -2.83
N ALA A 66 -5.85 8.97 -1.66
CA ALA A 66 -5.47 10.29 -1.18
C ALA A 66 -4.39 10.92 -2.06
N VAL A 67 -3.36 10.16 -2.45
CA VAL A 67 -2.28 10.64 -3.34
C VAL A 67 -2.82 10.98 -4.72
N ALA A 68 -3.62 10.09 -5.32
CA ALA A 68 -4.22 10.32 -6.63
C ALA A 68 -5.13 11.56 -6.64
N LYS A 69 -5.91 11.78 -5.57
CA LYS A 69 -6.73 12.98 -5.40
C LYS A 69 -5.88 14.26 -5.41
N GLU A 70 -4.72 14.26 -4.76
CA GLU A 70 -3.80 15.41 -4.78
C GLU A 70 -3.19 15.66 -6.16
N MET A 71 -3.02 14.60 -6.95
CA MET A 71 -2.55 14.69 -8.34
C MET A 71 -3.68 15.08 -9.32
N GLY A 72 -4.95 15.03 -8.89
CA GLY A 72 -6.12 15.24 -9.76
C GLY A 72 -6.46 14.04 -10.65
N TYR A 73 -6.12 12.82 -10.22
CA TYR A 73 -6.36 11.56 -10.94
C TYR A 73 -7.44 10.74 -10.23
N ASP A 74 -8.21 10.00 -11.02
CA ASP A 74 -9.04 8.89 -10.53
C ASP A 74 -8.19 7.63 -10.39
N VAL A 75 -8.64 6.67 -9.58
CA VAL A 75 -7.92 5.41 -9.34
C VAL A 75 -8.75 4.22 -9.80
N GLU A 76 -8.14 3.35 -10.61
CA GLU A 76 -8.64 2.02 -10.92
C GLU A 76 -7.74 0.97 -10.26
N PHE A 77 -8.28 0.15 -9.37
CA PHE A 77 -7.52 -0.95 -8.77
C PHE A 77 -7.65 -2.21 -9.62
N LYS A 78 -6.53 -2.88 -9.88
CA LYS A 78 -6.43 -4.19 -10.52
C LYS A 78 -5.96 -5.20 -9.50
N GLU A 79 -6.92 -5.85 -8.85
CA GLU A 79 -6.65 -6.95 -7.92
C GLU A 79 -5.86 -8.06 -8.63
N THR A 80 -4.67 -8.36 -8.11
CA THR A 80 -3.69 -9.24 -8.72
C THR A 80 -2.99 -10.05 -7.63
N GLN A 81 -2.86 -11.36 -7.84
CA GLN A 81 -2.11 -12.24 -6.94
C GLN A 81 -0.64 -11.77 -6.86
N TRP A 82 -0.07 -11.74 -5.64
CA TRP A 82 1.29 -11.24 -5.41
C TRP A 82 2.35 -11.84 -6.34
N ASP A 83 2.31 -13.16 -6.56
CA ASP A 83 3.25 -13.88 -7.43
C ASP A 83 3.23 -13.38 -8.90
N SER A 84 2.14 -12.73 -9.32
CA SER A 84 1.97 -12.14 -10.64
C SER A 84 2.08 -10.62 -10.65
N MET A 85 2.24 -9.97 -9.50
CA MET A 85 2.17 -8.51 -9.37
C MET A 85 3.27 -7.81 -10.18
N PHE A 86 4.52 -8.21 -9.97
CA PHE A 86 5.64 -7.59 -10.67
C PHE A 86 5.68 -7.94 -12.16
N ALA A 87 5.28 -9.16 -12.53
CA ALA A 87 5.12 -9.52 -13.95
C ALA A 87 4.01 -8.68 -14.62
N GLY A 88 2.93 -8.38 -13.89
CA GLY A 88 1.87 -7.46 -14.33
C GLY A 88 2.37 -6.03 -14.52
N LEU A 89 3.19 -5.54 -13.58
CA LEU A 89 3.84 -4.22 -13.66
C LEU A 89 4.75 -4.12 -14.89
N ASP A 90 5.58 -5.12 -15.12
CA ASP A 90 6.51 -5.17 -16.26
C ASP A 90 5.80 -5.24 -17.62
N ALA A 91 4.65 -5.90 -17.64
CA ALA A 91 3.76 -6.01 -18.79
C ALA A 91 2.86 -4.78 -18.98
N GLY A 92 2.90 -3.78 -18.09
CA GLY A 92 2.08 -2.58 -18.17
C GLY A 92 0.59 -2.81 -17.91
N ARG A 93 0.23 -3.84 -17.13
CA ARG A 93 -1.18 -4.07 -16.72
C ARG A 93 -1.69 -3.03 -15.72
N PHE A 94 -0.77 -2.36 -15.04
CA PHE A 94 -1.01 -1.24 -14.14
C PHE A 94 0.24 -0.36 -14.11
N ASP A 95 0.04 0.91 -13.76
CA ASP A 95 1.06 1.95 -13.76
C ASP A 95 1.94 1.88 -12.50
N VAL A 96 1.34 1.44 -11.38
CA VAL A 96 1.94 1.44 -10.05
C VAL A 96 1.43 0.27 -9.21
N VAL A 97 2.24 -0.21 -8.27
CA VAL A 97 1.84 -1.19 -7.25
C VAL A 97 1.73 -0.51 -5.89
N ALA A 98 0.60 -0.74 -5.22
CA ALA A 98 0.32 -0.30 -3.85
C ALA A 98 -0.08 -1.51 -3.00
N ASN A 99 0.90 -2.13 -2.34
CA ASN A 99 0.73 -3.42 -1.67
C ASN A 99 1.86 -3.72 -0.66
N GLN A 100 2.22 -2.76 0.19
CA GLN A 100 3.31 -2.86 1.16
C GLN A 100 4.62 -3.34 0.51
N VAL A 101 4.96 -2.75 -0.64
CA VAL A 101 6.13 -3.20 -1.38
C VAL A 101 7.40 -2.77 -0.65
N GLY A 102 7.98 -3.73 0.08
CA GLY A 102 9.24 -3.53 0.79
C GLY A 102 10.36 -3.09 -0.14
N ILE A 103 11.09 -2.05 0.25
CA ILE A 103 12.25 -1.53 -0.45
C ILE A 103 13.48 -2.39 -0.11
N ASN A 104 14.16 -2.90 -1.14
CA ASN A 104 15.46 -3.60 -1.00
C ASN A 104 16.31 -3.44 -2.26
N ASP A 105 17.58 -3.81 -2.20
CA ASP A 105 18.54 -3.60 -3.30
C ASP A 105 18.19 -4.39 -4.57
N GLU A 106 17.70 -5.62 -4.42
CA GLU A 106 17.28 -6.43 -5.57
C GLU A 106 16.12 -5.79 -6.34
N ARG A 107 15.13 -5.26 -5.63
CA ARG A 107 13.99 -4.57 -6.22
C ARG A 107 14.38 -3.20 -6.75
N LYS A 108 15.25 -2.45 -6.06
CA LYS A 108 15.77 -1.15 -6.56
C LYS A 108 16.52 -1.30 -7.88
N ALA A 109 17.18 -2.43 -8.10
CA ALA A 109 17.81 -2.74 -9.39
C ALA A 109 16.78 -2.88 -10.53
N LYS A 110 15.58 -3.41 -10.22
CA LYS A 110 14.53 -3.76 -11.22
C LYS A 110 13.40 -2.73 -11.35
N TYR A 111 13.16 -1.90 -10.34
CA TYR A 111 11.99 -1.00 -10.24
C TYR A 111 12.38 0.41 -9.77
N LYS A 112 11.44 1.35 -9.92
CA LYS A 112 11.50 2.66 -9.25
C LYS A 112 10.56 2.64 -8.06
N PHE A 113 10.84 3.47 -7.06
CA PHE A 113 10.04 3.58 -5.84
C PHE A 113 9.70 5.03 -5.56
N SER A 114 8.51 5.27 -5.00
CA SER A 114 8.22 6.54 -4.33
C SER A 114 9.02 6.67 -3.04
N ASP A 115 8.88 7.82 -2.37
CA ASP A 115 9.17 7.94 -0.95
C ASP A 115 8.34 6.91 -0.16
N PRO A 116 8.87 6.33 0.94
CA PRO A 116 8.11 5.39 1.74
C PRO A 116 6.89 6.06 2.36
N TYR A 117 5.76 5.36 2.35
CA TYR A 117 4.54 5.77 3.05
C TYR A 117 4.22 4.87 4.24
N THR A 118 5.05 3.84 4.46
CA THR A 118 4.97 2.97 5.64
C THR A 118 6.37 2.68 6.13
N TYR A 119 6.55 2.82 7.44
CA TYR A 119 7.72 2.44 8.18
C TYR A 119 7.26 1.46 9.27
N SER A 120 7.83 0.26 9.28
CA SER A 120 7.57 -0.72 10.31
C SER A 120 8.88 -1.09 10.98
N ASN A 121 8.93 -0.87 12.29
CA ASN A 121 10.05 -1.34 13.10
C ASN A 121 9.78 -2.79 13.49
N GLY A 122 10.85 -3.58 13.58
CA GLY A 122 10.78 -4.81 14.34
C GLY A 122 10.47 -4.49 15.80
N VAL A 123 9.54 -5.23 16.39
CA VAL A 123 9.22 -5.19 17.81
C VAL A 123 9.35 -6.57 18.41
N LEU A 124 9.62 -6.62 19.72
CA LEU A 124 9.54 -7.81 20.52
C LEU A 124 8.20 -7.83 21.25
N VAL A 125 7.31 -8.73 20.85
CA VAL A 125 6.01 -8.92 21.49
C VAL A 125 6.16 -9.90 22.65
N VAL A 126 5.71 -9.49 23.83
CA VAL A 126 5.70 -10.30 25.06
C VAL A 126 4.34 -10.21 25.74
N SER A 127 4.09 -11.06 26.72
CA SER A 127 2.93 -10.92 27.61
C SER A 127 2.99 -9.58 28.36
N GLU A 128 1.83 -8.95 28.56
CA GLU A 128 1.73 -7.67 29.29
C GLU A 128 2.30 -7.79 30.71
N ASP A 129 2.08 -8.94 31.35
CA ASP A 129 2.54 -9.28 32.70
C ASP A 129 4.02 -9.68 32.76
N ASN A 130 4.72 -9.80 31.61
CA ASN A 130 6.14 -10.13 31.58
C ASN A 130 6.98 -8.93 32.03
N ASN A 131 7.69 -9.09 33.14
CA ASN A 131 8.56 -8.06 33.73
C ASN A 131 10.06 -8.37 33.58
N GLU A 132 10.42 -9.49 32.97
CA GLU A 132 11.81 -9.93 32.79
C GLU A 132 12.40 -9.43 31.48
N ILE A 133 11.63 -9.47 30.40
CA ILE A 133 12.05 -9.04 29.07
C ILE A 133 11.64 -7.57 28.90
N LYS A 134 12.62 -6.67 28.85
CA LYS A 134 12.40 -5.21 28.70
C LYS A 134 13.09 -4.61 27.47
N SER A 135 13.98 -5.37 26.85
CA SER A 135 14.75 -4.99 25.68
C SER A 135 15.00 -6.19 24.77
N PHE A 136 15.55 -5.94 23.58
CA PHE A 136 15.90 -6.99 22.63
C PHE A 136 17.03 -7.90 23.13
N ASP A 137 17.85 -7.43 24.07
CA ASP A 137 18.98 -8.20 24.61
C ASP A 137 18.57 -9.17 25.72
N ASP A 138 17.42 -8.92 26.36
CA ASP A 138 16.88 -9.78 27.43
C ASP A 138 16.36 -11.13 26.92
N VAL A 139 16.36 -11.35 25.60
CA VAL A 139 15.89 -12.60 24.96
C VAL A 139 16.90 -13.74 25.02
N LYS A 140 18.13 -13.48 25.48
CA LYS A 140 19.18 -14.50 25.54
C LYS A 140 18.76 -15.66 26.44
N GLY A 141 18.72 -16.87 25.89
CA GLY A 141 18.26 -18.08 26.56
C GLY A 141 16.74 -18.20 26.73
N LYS A 142 15.98 -17.17 26.34
CA LYS A 142 14.51 -17.14 26.40
C LYS A 142 13.91 -17.91 25.22
N LYS A 143 12.75 -18.53 25.43
CA LYS A 143 12.03 -19.24 24.36
C LYS A 143 11.25 -18.24 23.52
N LEU A 144 11.63 -18.03 22.27
CA LEU A 144 10.89 -17.19 21.33
C LEU A 144 10.27 -18.03 20.22
N ALA A 145 9.01 -17.75 19.86
CA ALA A 145 8.38 -18.37 18.70
C ALA A 145 8.81 -17.63 17.42
N GLN A 146 9.35 -18.36 16.43
CA GLN A 146 9.73 -17.77 15.14
C GLN A 146 9.59 -18.74 13.97
N THR A 147 9.34 -18.19 12.78
CA THR A 147 9.68 -18.86 11.52
C THR A 147 11.19 -18.83 11.35
N LEU A 148 11.85 -19.99 11.20
CA LEU A 148 13.32 -20.06 11.22
C LEU A 148 14.01 -19.26 10.11
N THR A 149 13.34 -19.06 8.97
CA THR A 149 13.91 -18.43 7.77
C THR A 149 13.72 -16.91 7.72
N SER A 150 12.89 -16.33 8.60
CA SER A 150 12.62 -14.88 8.58
C SER A 150 13.82 -14.07 9.10
N ASN A 151 13.87 -12.79 8.72
CA ASN A 151 14.77 -11.80 9.32
C ASN A 151 14.62 -11.76 10.85
N TYR A 152 13.40 -11.88 11.38
CA TYR A 152 13.14 -11.93 12.83
C TYR A 152 13.61 -13.23 13.50
N GLY A 153 13.51 -14.37 12.80
CA GLY A 153 14.13 -15.63 13.22
C GLY A 153 15.64 -15.51 13.35
N LYS A 154 16.30 -14.92 12.36
CA LYS A 154 17.74 -14.63 12.37
C LYS A 154 18.12 -13.64 13.47
N LEU A 155 17.35 -12.57 13.66
CA LEU A 155 17.54 -11.59 14.74
C LEU A 155 17.48 -12.28 16.10
N ALA A 156 16.43 -13.06 16.37
CA ALA A 156 16.26 -13.81 17.62
C ALA A 156 17.44 -14.76 17.89
N GLN A 157 17.88 -15.51 16.87
CA GLN A 157 19.05 -16.39 16.96
C GLN A 157 20.33 -15.60 17.26
N SER A 158 20.56 -14.48 16.56
CA SER A 158 21.74 -13.63 16.78
C SER A 158 21.80 -13.03 18.19
N LYS A 159 20.64 -12.80 18.81
CA LYS A 159 20.50 -12.35 20.21
C LYS A 159 20.54 -13.50 21.23
N GLY A 160 20.67 -14.75 20.77
CA GLY A 160 20.81 -15.93 21.62
C GLY A 160 19.50 -16.49 22.17
N ALA A 161 18.36 -16.19 21.56
CA ALA A 161 17.08 -16.80 21.93
C ALA A 161 17.02 -18.29 21.54
N VAL A 162 16.28 -19.08 22.34
CA VAL A 162 15.96 -20.46 22.03
C VAL A 162 14.71 -20.48 21.15
N ILE A 163 14.86 -20.86 19.88
CA ILE A 163 13.77 -20.75 18.91
C ILE A 163 12.80 -21.93 19.02
N THR A 164 11.53 -21.62 19.28
CA THR A 164 10.40 -22.51 19.04
C THR A 164 9.89 -22.26 17.62
N LYS A 165 10.07 -23.24 16.73
CA LYS A 165 9.62 -23.10 15.34
C LYS A 165 8.10 -22.98 15.28
N VAL A 166 7.62 -22.00 14.52
CA VAL A 166 6.22 -21.84 14.12
C VAL A 166 6.14 -21.52 12.62
N ASP A 167 4.94 -21.62 12.07
CA ASP A 167 4.66 -21.36 10.66
C ASP A 167 4.30 -19.89 10.39
N GLY A 168 4.04 -19.09 11.44
CA GLY A 168 3.76 -17.66 11.30
C GLY A 168 3.40 -16.96 12.60
N PHE A 169 3.07 -15.67 12.49
CA PHE A 169 2.83 -14.78 13.63
C PHE A 169 1.61 -15.21 14.48
N ASN A 170 0.49 -15.59 13.87
CA ASN A 170 -0.69 -16.05 14.64
C ASN A 170 -0.37 -17.25 15.54
N GLN A 171 0.36 -18.24 15.02
CA GLN A 171 0.79 -19.38 15.83
C GLN A 171 1.80 -18.95 16.91
N ALA A 172 2.69 -18.00 16.63
CA ALA A 172 3.56 -17.41 17.64
C ALA A 172 2.75 -16.77 18.78
N MET A 173 1.69 -16.04 18.43
CA MET A 173 0.78 -15.42 19.38
C MET A 173 0.00 -16.45 20.18
N ASP A 174 -0.49 -17.53 19.57
CA ASP A 174 -1.17 -18.61 20.30
C ASP A 174 -0.25 -19.26 21.34
N LEU A 175 1.02 -19.48 20.98
CA LEU A 175 2.03 -20.00 21.92
C LEU A 175 2.34 -19.00 23.04
N LEU A 176 2.40 -17.70 22.72
CA LEU A 176 2.65 -16.65 23.70
C LEU A 176 1.46 -16.53 24.68
N GLN A 177 0.23 -16.49 24.17
CA GLN A 177 -0.99 -16.42 25.00
C GLN A 177 -1.18 -17.65 25.88
N SER A 178 -0.68 -18.81 25.46
CA SER A 178 -0.68 -20.04 26.26
C SER A 178 0.57 -20.22 27.15
N ASN A 179 1.41 -19.19 27.28
CA ASN A 179 2.66 -19.20 28.07
C ASN A 179 3.65 -20.32 27.69
N ARG A 180 3.62 -20.78 26.43
CA ARG A 180 4.55 -21.81 25.92
C ARG A 180 5.86 -21.21 25.39
N VAL A 181 5.84 -19.92 25.08
CA VAL A 181 7.01 -19.10 24.73
C VAL A 181 6.94 -17.79 25.50
N GLU A 182 8.08 -17.11 25.62
CA GLU A 182 8.24 -15.87 26.37
C GLU A 182 8.13 -14.62 25.49
N GLY A 183 8.20 -14.78 24.16
CA GLY A 183 7.96 -13.70 23.21
C GLY A 183 8.07 -14.11 21.74
N THR A 184 7.94 -13.13 20.86
CA THR A 184 8.19 -13.23 19.42
C THR A 184 8.62 -11.89 18.88
N PHE A 185 9.64 -11.85 18.01
CA PHE A 185 9.91 -10.66 17.19
C PHE A 185 9.00 -10.66 15.97
N ASN A 186 8.47 -9.50 15.59
CA ASN A 186 7.75 -9.30 14.34
C ASN A 186 7.73 -7.82 13.95
N ASP A 187 7.13 -7.51 12.80
CA ASP A 187 6.80 -6.14 12.43
C ASP A 187 5.81 -5.52 13.43
N ASN A 188 6.01 -4.25 13.79
CA ASN A 188 5.07 -3.54 14.67
C ASN A 188 3.66 -3.55 14.10
N ILE A 189 3.53 -3.46 12.77
CA ILE A 189 2.23 -3.44 12.13
C ILE A 189 1.47 -4.76 12.34
N SER A 190 2.16 -5.90 12.34
CA SER A 190 1.56 -7.21 12.67
C SER A 190 1.02 -7.22 14.10
N TYR A 191 1.78 -6.65 15.05
CA TYR A 191 1.35 -6.52 16.44
C TYR A 191 0.09 -5.62 16.58
N LEU A 192 0.07 -4.46 15.91
CA LEU A 192 -1.05 -3.53 15.96
C LEU A 192 -2.33 -4.12 15.36
N ASP A 193 -2.20 -4.80 14.22
CA ASP A 193 -3.34 -5.49 13.61
C ASP A 193 -3.87 -6.60 14.54
N TYR A 194 -2.99 -7.40 15.14
CA TYR A 194 -3.41 -8.40 16.11
C TYR A 194 -4.14 -7.80 17.31
N LYS A 195 -3.65 -6.68 17.89
CA LYS A 195 -4.36 -5.96 18.97
C LYS A 195 -5.72 -5.43 18.53
N LYS A 196 -5.85 -4.96 17.28
CA LYS A 196 -7.14 -4.51 16.73
C LYS A 196 -8.13 -5.67 16.60
N GLN A 197 -7.68 -6.82 16.14
CA GLN A 197 -8.52 -8.03 16.01
C GLN A 197 -8.82 -8.68 17.38
N LYS A 198 -7.89 -8.58 18.33
CA LYS A 198 -7.96 -9.19 19.66
C LYS A 198 -7.72 -8.13 20.74
N PRO A 199 -8.67 -7.19 20.95
CA PRO A 199 -8.47 -6.05 21.87
C PRO A 199 -8.15 -6.47 23.31
N ASN A 200 -8.66 -7.63 23.74
CA ASN A 200 -8.45 -8.19 25.07
C ASN A 200 -7.15 -9.01 25.21
N ALA A 201 -6.35 -9.15 24.14
CA ALA A 201 -5.06 -9.83 24.25
C ALA A 201 -4.12 -9.04 25.17
N LYS A 202 -3.62 -9.73 26.20
CA LYS A 202 -2.70 -9.20 27.22
C LYS A 202 -1.26 -9.29 26.75
N ILE A 203 -0.92 -8.44 25.79
CA ILE A 203 0.40 -8.38 25.18
C ILE A 203 0.86 -6.94 25.09
N LYS A 204 2.18 -6.76 25.07
CA LYS A 204 2.83 -5.48 24.80
C LYS A 204 3.96 -5.68 23.81
N ALA A 205 4.22 -4.63 23.03
CA ALA A 205 5.39 -4.53 22.17
C ALA A 205 6.51 -3.78 22.90
N ILE A 206 7.73 -4.28 22.75
CA ILE A 206 8.98 -3.62 23.14
C ILE A 206 9.64 -3.18 21.84
N GLU A 207 9.99 -1.90 21.73
CA GLU A 207 10.76 -1.35 20.61
C GLU A 207 12.26 -1.58 20.85
N GLY A 208 13.05 -1.61 19.77
CA GLY A 208 14.50 -1.82 19.84
C GLY A 208 15.18 -1.74 18.48
N ASP A 209 16.47 -2.08 18.44
CA ASP A 209 17.32 -1.96 17.25
C ASP A 209 17.07 -3.09 16.24
N ALA A 210 15.90 -3.08 15.60
CA ALA A 210 15.64 -3.80 14.36
C ALA A 210 15.76 -2.83 13.18
N GLU A 211 16.26 -3.34 12.05
CA GLU A 211 16.20 -2.61 10.80
C GLU A 211 14.74 -2.26 10.47
N GLN A 212 14.48 -0.98 10.25
CA GLN A 212 13.16 -0.48 9.90
C GLN A 212 12.83 -0.90 8.47
N SER A 213 11.77 -1.68 8.31
CA SER A 213 11.23 -1.99 7.00
C SER A 213 10.51 -0.77 6.44
N GLN A 214 10.70 -0.53 5.15
CA GLN A 214 10.12 0.59 4.42
C GLN A 214 9.28 0.05 3.27
N SER A 215 8.02 0.48 3.19
CA SER A 215 7.15 0.18 2.06
C SER A 215 6.83 1.44 1.27
N ALA A 216 6.91 1.32 -0.06
CA ALA A 216 6.65 2.41 -0.99
C ALA A 216 5.79 1.94 -2.18
N PHE A 217 5.36 2.90 -3.00
CA PHE A 217 4.77 2.59 -4.29
C PHE A 217 5.87 2.10 -5.21
N ALA A 218 5.63 1.01 -5.94
CA ALA A 218 6.59 0.47 -6.90
C ALA A 218 6.13 0.73 -8.34
N PHE A 219 7.08 1.14 -9.18
CA PHE A 219 6.85 1.49 -10.58
C PHE A 219 7.81 0.72 -11.49
N SER A 220 7.38 0.41 -12.71
CA SER A 220 8.30 -0.14 -13.72
C SER A 220 9.45 0.84 -13.98
N LYS A 221 10.65 0.35 -14.32
CA LYS A 221 11.76 1.22 -14.78
C LYS A 221 11.41 2.04 -16.02
N LYS A 222 10.41 1.58 -16.79
CA LYS A 222 9.90 2.29 -17.99
C LYS A 222 9.02 3.49 -17.66
N THR A 223 8.52 3.59 -16.42
CA THR A 223 7.67 4.71 -15.97
C THR A 223 8.45 6.01 -16.03
N ASP A 224 7.82 7.09 -16.52
CA ASP A 224 8.41 8.43 -16.50
C ASP A 224 8.74 8.85 -15.06
N ASP A 225 9.94 9.39 -14.83
CA ASP A 225 10.37 9.89 -13.51
C ASP A 225 9.42 10.96 -12.98
N LYS A 226 8.78 11.73 -13.87
CA LYS A 226 7.76 12.71 -13.50
C LYS A 226 6.58 12.08 -12.76
N VAL A 227 6.18 10.84 -13.10
CA VAL A 227 5.09 10.15 -12.39
C VAL A 227 5.52 9.83 -10.96
N VAL A 228 6.75 9.33 -10.77
CA VAL A 228 7.30 9.04 -9.44
C VAL A 228 7.41 10.32 -8.61
N GLU A 229 7.88 11.41 -9.21
CA GLU A 229 7.94 12.73 -8.55
C GLU A 229 6.55 13.26 -8.17
N ASP A 230 5.55 13.08 -9.02
CA ASP A 230 4.19 13.56 -8.75
C ASP A 230 3.54 12.74 -7.61
N PHE A 231 3.84 11.44 -7.49
CA PHE A 231 3.52 10.63 -6.30
C PHE A 231 4.22 11.15 -5.04
N ASN A 232 5.52 11.45 -5.12
CA ASN A 232 6.28 11.97 -3.98
C ASN A 232 5.75 13.33 -3.51
N LYS A 233 5.36 14.22 -4.44
CA LYS A 233 4.69 15.48 -4.10
C LYS A 233 3.35 15.25 -3.42
N GLY A 234 2.55 14.30 -3.90
CA GLY A 234 1.30 13.89 -3.27
C GLY A 234 1.52 13.40 -1.84
N LEU A 235 2.42 12.43 -1.66
CA LEU A 235 2.81 11.90 -0.34
C LEU A 235 3.29 13.01 0.60
N LYS A 236 4.17 13.89 0.12
CA LYS A 236 4.66 15.02 0.91
C LYS A 236 3.51 15.92 1.37
N LYS A 237 2.56 16.24 0.48
CA LYS A 237 1.42 17.09 0.83
C LYS A 237 0.50 16.44 1.86
N LEU A 238 0.24 15.13 1.74
CA LEU A 238 -0.53 14.36 2.72
C LEU A 238 0.18 14.27 4.08
N LYS A 239 1.51 14.22 4.07
CA LYS A 239 2.33 14.27 5.28
C LYS A 239 2.25 15.67 5.93
N ASP A 240 2.51 16.73 5.16
CA ASP A 240 2.52 18.11 5.63
C ASP A 240 1.14 18.56 6.20
N ASN A 241 0.04 18.04 5.66
CA ASN A 241 -1.32 18.40 6.10
C ASN A 241 -1.93 17.43 7.15
N GLY A 242 -1.19 16.40 7.56
CA GLY A 242 -1.61 15.42 8.57
C GLY A 242 -2.63 14.36 8.11
N GLU A 243 -3.04 14.35 6.84
CA GLU A 243 -3.97 13.34 6.33
C GLU A 243 -3.34 11.93 6.34
N LEU A 244 -2.04 11.82 6.03
CA LEU A 244 -1.34 10.53 6.05
C LEU A 244 -1.28 9.94 7.46
N GLU A 245 -0.98 10.77 8.46
CA GLU A 245 -1.02 10.39 9.88
C GLU A 245 -2.42 9.93 10.29
N LYS A 246 -3.47 10.65 9.88
CA LYS A 246 -4.86 10.31 10.18
C LYS A 246 -5.27 8.97 9.58
N ILE A 247 -4.89 8.69 8.33
CA ILE A 247 -5.11 7.38 7.69
C ILE A 247 -4.36 6.31 8.50
N SER A 248 -3.10 6.57 8.86
CA SER A 248 -2.27 5.66 9.63
C SER A 248 -2.89 5.28 10.98
N LYS A 249 -3.28 6.28 11.78
CA LYS A 249 -3.94 6.08 13.08
C LYS A 249 -5.28 5.36 12.97
N LYS A 250 -6.05 5.59 11.90
CA LYS A 250 -7.30 4.85 11.65
C LYS A 250 -7.05 3.35 11.49
N TRP A 251 -5.97 2.98 10.79
CA TRP A 251 -5.69 1.59 10.49
C TRP A 251 -4.96 0.88 11.63
N PHE A 252 -4.01 1.56 12.26
CA PHE A 252 -3.04 0.94 13.18
C PHE A 252 -3.06 1.51 14.60
N GLY A 253 -3.79 2.60 14.87
CA GLY A 253 -3.81 3.27 16.18
C GLY A 253 -2.60 4.19 16.44
N GLU A 254 -1.60 4.18 15.56
CA GLU A 254 -0.41 5.03 15.63
C GLU A 254 0.00 5.53 14.24
N ASN A 255 0.97 6.44 14.19
CA ASN A 255 1.54 6.93 12.94
C ASN A 255 2.70 6.04 12.48
N VAL A 256 2.45 5.22 11.46
CA VAL A 256 3.46 4.40 10.75
C VAL A 256 3.94 5.04 9.45
N SER A 257 3.55 6.29 9.15
CA SER A 257 3.93 6.98 7.91
C SER A 257 5.24 7.77 8.02
N GLU A 258 5.88 7.73 9.18
CA GLU A 258 7.13 8.41 9.47
C GLU A 258 8.13 7.47 10.13
N PRO A 259 9.44 7.68 9.90
CA PRO A 259 10.44 6.96 10.67
C PRO A 259 10.32 7.35 12.15
N LYS A 260 10.30 6.35 13.02
CA LYS A 260 10.50 6.50 14.47
C LYS A 260 11.98 6.48 14.81
#